data_AF-A0A1V9V975-F1
#
_entry.id   AF-A0A1V9V975-F1
#
_cell.length_a   1.000
_cell.length_b   1.000
_cell.length_c   1.000
_cell.angle_alpha   90.00
_cell.angle_beta   90.00
_cell.angle_gamma   90.00
#
_symmetry.space_group_name_H-M   'P 1'
#
loop_
_entity.id
_entity.type
_entity.pdbx_description
1 polymer ?
#
loop_
_entity_poly.entity_id
_entity_poly.type
_entity_poly.pdbx_seq_one_letter_code
_entity_poly.pdbx_strand_id
1 'polypeptide(L)'
;AIFKVGYFYLNGYGVKQNFEEAFKWYGLSKNLNGIAEAQYNLGNMYLNGINVDKNVNEALVWFEKSALNGIKISYKAIGDIYLKGNGVKQDFKEAFKWYLEF
;
A
#
# COMPACT_ATOMS: atom_id res chain seq x y z
N ALA A 1 12.42 13.30 4.96
CA ALA A 1 11.74 14.59 4.75
C ALA A 1 10.55 14.45 3.79
N ILE A 2 10.74 13.87 2.60
CA ILE A 2 9.70 13.77 1.55
C ILE A 2 8.48 12.91 1.95
N PHE A 3 8.67 11.77 2.64
CA PHE A 3 7.55 10.96 3.17
C PHE A 3 6.61 11.75 4.08
N LYS A 4 7.16 12.64 4.93
CA LYS A 4 6.36 13.48 5.82
C LYS A 4 5.53 14.49 5.04
N VAL A 5 6.01 14.95 3.88
CA VAL A 5 5.25 15.83 2.98
C VAL A 5 4.06 15.07 2.37
N GLY A 6 4.30 13.85 1.89
CA GLY A 6 3.20 12.97 1.43
C GLY A 6 2.18 12.72 2.54
N TYR A 7 2.63 12.46 3.77
CA TYR A 7 1.78 12.27 4.94
C TYR A 7 0.99 13.55 5.34
N PHE A 8 1.60 14.73 5.23
CA PHE A 8 0.91 15.99 5.48
C PHE A 8 -0.15 16.29 4.43
N TYR A 9 0.13 16.04 3.15
CA TYR A 9 -0.88 16.13 2.11
C TYR A 9 -1.99 15.08 2.25
N LEU A 10 -1.65 13.86 2.71
CA LEU A 10 -2.62 12.81 2.99
C LEU A 10 -3.59 13.20 4.11
N ASN A 11 -3.09 13.83 5.18
CA ASN A 11 -3.89 14.14 6.38
C ASN A 11 -4.35 15.61 6.47
N GLY A 12 -3.92 16.47 5.55
CA GLY A 12 -4.21 17.91 5.58
C GLY A 12 -3.51 18.66 6.73
N TYR A 13 -2.36 18.17 7.18
CA TYR A 13 -1.64 18.77 8.31
C TYR A 13 -0.76 19.92 7.82
N GLY A 14 -1.18 21.16 8.09
CA GLY A 14 -0.44 22.37 7.69
C GLY A 14 -0.46 22.67 6.19
N VAL A 15 -1.08 21.80 5.38
CA VAL A 15 -1.35 21.99 3.95
C VAL A 15 -2.79 21.58 3.68
N LYS A 16 -3.41 22.12 2.62
CA LYS A 16 -4.71 21.60 2.16
C LYS A 16 -4.54 20.13 1.83
N GLN A 17 -5.41 19.28 2.38
CA GLN A 17 -5.41 17.87 2.06
C GLN A 17 -5.47 17.69 0.54
N ASN A 18 -4.48 16.98 0.00
CA ASN A 18 -4.32 16.77 -1.42
C ASN A 18 -3.72 15.39 -1.66
N PHE A 19 -4.59 14.44 -1.98
CA PHE A 19 -4.21 13.05 -2.14
C PHE A 19 -3.37 12.78 -3.39
N GLU A 20 -3.52 13.61 -4.42
CA GLU A 20 -2.73 13.52 -5.66
C GLU A 20 -1.28 13.96 -5.39
N GLU A 21 -1.12 15.03 -4.60
CA GLU A 21 0.20 15.47 -4.17
C GLU A 21 0.80 14.48 -3.15
N ALA A 22 -0.02 13.89 -2.27
CA ALA A 22 0.42 12.80 -1.40
C ALA A 22 0.95 11.60 -2.20
N PHE A 23 0.21 11.16 -3.22
CA PHE A 23 0.59 10.08 -4.14
C PHE A 23 1.92 10.38 -4.85
N LYS A 24 2.06 11.59 -5.38
CA LYS A 24 3.29 12.05 -6.03
C LYS A 24 4.47 12.07 -5.07
N TRP A 25 4.32 12.60 -3.87
CA TRP A 25 5.39 12.64 -2.87
C TRP A 25 5.77 11.24 -2.35
N TYR A 26 4.80 10.33 -2.24
CA TYR A 26 5.07 8.92 -1.96
C TYR A 26 5.83 8.25 -3.10
N GLY A 27 5.45 8.51 -4.37
CA GLY A 27 6.18 8.01 -5.54
C GLY A 27 7.62 8.52 -5.66
N LEU A 28 7.88 9.76 -5.20
CA LEU A 28 9.21 10.38 -5.18
C LEU A 28 10.11 9.86 -4.04
N SER A 29 9.57 9.14 -3.06
CA SER A 29 10.30 8.69 -1.86
C SER A 29 11.25 7.50 -2.09
N LYS A 30 11.63 7.19 -3.34
CA LYS A 30 12.40 5.99 -3.71
C LYS A 30 13.75 5.78 -2.98
N ASN A 31 14.30 6.81 -2.32
CA ASN A 31 15.66 6.80 -1.78
C ASN A 31 15.76 7.05 -0.25
N LEU A 32 14.68 6.96 0.54
CA LEU A 32 14.74 7.27 1.97
C LEU A 32 13.87 6.31 2.82
N ASN A 33 14.35 6.00 4.03
CA ASN A 33 13.60 5.33 5.11
C ASN A 33 12.14 5.83 5.13
N GLY A 34 11.17 4.96 4.85
CA GLY A 34 9.74 5.33 4.67
C GLY A 34 9.12 4.91 3.33
N ILE A 35 9.91 4.39 2.38
CA ILE A 35 9.40 3.95 1.07
C ILE A 35 8.41 2.80 1.19
N ALA A 36 8.66 1.89 2.12
CA ALA A 36 7.87 0.68 2.29
C ALA A 36 6.50 1.03 2.89
N GLU A 37 6.45 1.90 3.90
CA GLU A 37 5.21 2.42 4.48
C GLU A 37 4.38 3.19 3.45
N ALA A 38 5.03 3.97 2.58
CA ALA A 38 4.36 4.66 1.48
C ALA A 38 3.73 3.68 0.48
N GLN A 39 4.46 2.61 0.11
CA GLN A 39 3.95 1.55 -0.76
C GLN A 39 2.78 0.81 -0.10
N TYR A 40 2.85 0.52 1.19
CA TYR A 40 1.74 -0.08 1.94
C TYR A 40 0.51 0.83 1.94
N ASN A 41 0.67 2.11 2.23
CA ASN A 41 -0.44 3.07 2.22
C ASN A 41 -1.06 3.20 0.83
N LEU A 42 -0.23 3.15 -0.21
CA LEU A 42 -0.72 3.18 -1.58
C LEU A 42 -1.50 1.93 -1.95
N GLY A 43 -1.04 0.76 -1.51
CA GLY A 43 -1.79 -0.50 -1.63
C GLY A 43 -3.17 -0.38 -0.97
N ASN A 44 -3.24 0.22 0.22
CA ASN A 44 -4.52 0.45 0.91
C ASN A 44 -5.44 1.43 0.18
N MET A 45 -4.89 2.46 -0.47
CA MET A 45 -5.70 3.39 -1.26
C MET A 45 -6.39 2.66 -2.41
N TYR A 46 -5.65 1.87 -3.19
CA TYR A 46 -6.21 1.06 -4.28
C TYR A 46 -7.15 -0.05 -3.79
N LEU A 47 -6.85 -0.69 -2.66
CA LEU A 47 -7.69 -1.75 -2.10
C LEU A 47 -9.08 -1.25 -1.69
N ASN A 48 -9.14 -0.03 -1.14
CA ASN A 48 -10.36 0.56 -0.59
C ASN A 48 -11.02 1.57 -1.52
N GLY A 49 -10.40 1.92 -2.64
CA GLY A 49 -10.87 2.98 -3.53
C GLY A 49 -10.79 4.37 -2.88
N ILE A 50 -9.78 4.60 -2.03
CA ILE A 50 -9.61 5.87 -1.34
C ILE A 50 -8.90 6.84 -2.28
N ASN A 51 -9.68 7.75 -2.88
CA ASN A 51 -9.22 8.79 -3.81
C ASN A 51 -8.53 8.28 -5.09
N VAL A 52 -8.65 6.99 -5.36
CA VAL A 52 -8.31 6.30 -6.62
C VAL A 52 -9.41 5.29 -6.89
N ASP A 53 -9.61 4.90 -8.14
CA ASP A 53 -10.54 3.81 -8.43
C ASP A 53 -10.06 2.53 -7.74
N LYS A 54 -11.00 1.84 -7.10
CA LYS A 54 -10.71 0.58 -6.41
C LYS A 54 -10.13 -0.41 -7.42
N ASN A 55 -8.90 -0.85 -7.17
CA ASN A 55 -8.19 -1.80 -8.03
C ASN A 55 -7.34 -2.73 -7.17
N VAL A 56 -7.82 -3.96 -6.98
CA VAL A 56 -7.13 -4.93 -6.13
C VAL A 56 -5.81 -5.41 -6.72
N ASN A 57 -5.70 -5.49 -8.06
CA ASN A 57 -4.45 -5.89 -8.70
C ASN A 57 -3.36 -4.84 -8.48
N GLU A 58 -3.69 -3.55 -8.58
CA GLU A 58 -2.76 -2.48 -8.21
C GLU A 58 -2.42 -2.52 -6.73
N ALA A 59 -3.41 -2.76 -5.86
CA ALA A 59 -3.17 -2.90 -4.43
C ALA A 59 -2.13 -3.99 -4.12
N LEU A 60 -2.27 -5.16 -4.76
CA LEU A 60 -1.33 -6.28 -4.64
C LEU A 60 0.09 -5.87 -5.06
N VAL A 61 0.25 -5.22 -6.22
CA VAL A 61 1.56 -4.72 -6.70
C VAL A 61 2.23 -3.80 -5.67
N TRP A 62 1.46 -2.91 -5.03
CA TRP A 62 2.01 -2.00 -4.03
C TRP A 62 2.32 -2.68 -2.70
N PHE A 63 1.48 -3.61 -2.25
CA PHE A 63 1.78 -4.42 -1.07
C PHE A 63 3.00 -5.33 -1.28
N GLU A 64 3.18 -5.93 -2.45
CA GLU A 64 4.35 -6.76 -2.74
C GLU A 64 5.65 -5.94 -2.67
N LYS A 65 5.66 -4.76 -3.29
CA LYS A 65 6.81 -3.84 -3.19
C LYS A 65 7.10 -3.46 -1.74
N SER A 66 6.06 -3.18 -0.97
CA SER A 66 6.16 -2.84 0.45
C SER A 66 6.72 -4.00 1.28
N ALA A 67 6.27 -5.22 1.00
CA ALA A 67 6.72 -6.46 1.62
C ALA A 67 8.22 -6.70 1.36
N LEU A 68 8.65 -6.55 0.11
CA LEU A 68 10.05 -6.66 -0.32
C LEU A 68 10.96 -5.60 0.34
N ASN A 69 10.40 -4.44 0.70
CA ASN A 69 11.12 -3.39 1.43
C ASN A 69 10.99 -3.51 2.97
N GLY A 70 10.51 -4.64 3.48
CA GLY A 70 10.58 -5.00 4.90
C GLY A 70 9.33 -4.73 5.74
N ILE A 71 8.22 -4.29 5.15
CA ILE A 71 6.98 -4.04 5.90
C ILE A 71 6.17 -5.32 6.01
N LYS A 72 6.35 -6.01 7.15
CA LYS A 72 5.69 -7.28 7.48
C LYS A 72 4.18 -7.25 7.27
N ILE A 73 3.49 -6.18 7.69
CA ILE A 73 2.03 -6.08 7.56
C ILE A 73 1.53 -6.16 6.10
N SER A 74 2.40 -5.91 5.11
CA SER A 74 2.06 -6.07 3.69
C SER A 74 1.89 -7.53 3.30
N TYR A 75 2.73 -8.44 3.82
CA TYR A 75 2.58 -9.89 3.61
C TYR A 75 1.21 -10.37 4.11
N LYS A 76 0.81 -9.92 5.31
CA LYS A 76 -0.51 -10.20 5.86
C LYS A 76 -1.63 -9.64 4.97
N ALA A 77 -1.50 -8.41 4.49
CA ALA A 77 -2.51 -7.78 3.63
C ALA A 77 -2.74 -8.57 2.33
N ILE A 78 -1.66 -9.07 1.71
CA ILE A 78 -1.74 -9.91 0.51
C ILE A 78 -2.39 -11.26 0.84
N GLY A 79 -1.96 -11.89 1.95
CA GLY A 79 -2.56 -13.14 2.43
C GLY A 79 -4.07 -13.02 2.65
N ASP A 80 -4.51 -11.93 3.29
CA ASP A 80 -5.92 -11.62 3.52
C ASP A 80 -6.73 -11.44 2.22
N ILE A 81 -6.14 -10.82 1.19
CA ILE A 81 -6.78 -10.63 -0.13
C ILE A 81 -7.08 -11.99 -0.77
N TYR A 82 -6.09 -12.88 -0.83
CA TYR A 82 -6.26 -14.22 -1.40
C TYR A 82 -7.15 -15.12 -0.53
N LEU A 83 -7.04 -15.00 0.80
CA LEU A 83 -7.87 -15.75 1.75
C LEU A 83 -9.36 -15.42 1.57
N LYS A 84 -9.68 -14.13 1.37
CA LYS A 84 -11.07 -13.65 1.26
C LYS A 84 -11.59 -13.65 -0.18
N GLY A 85 -10.70 -13.75 -1.18
CA GLY A 85 -11.07 -13.54 -2.59
C GLY A 85 -11.59 -12.12 -2.86
N ASN A 86 -11.11 -11.12 -2.13
CA ASN A 86 -11.59 -9.74 -2.27
C ASN A 86 -11.00 -9.11 -3.54
N GLY A 87 -11.71 -9.21 -4.67
CA GLY A 87 -11.30 -8.64 -5.96
C GLY A 87 -10.30 -9.47 -6.75
N VAL A 88 -9.91 -10.64 -6.23
CA VAL A 88 -9.21 -11.72 -6.95
C VAL A 88 -9.89 -13.05 -6.67
N LYS A 89 -9.58 -14.09 -7.45
CA LYS A 89 -10.05 -15.44 -7.12
C LYS A 89 -9.50 -15.86 -5.76
N GLN A 90 -10.36 -16.38 -4.89
CA GLN A 90 -9.93 -16.94 -3.60
C GLN A 90 -8.91 -18.05 -3.82
N ASP A 91 -7.80 -17.98 -3.09
CA ASP A 91 -6.71 -18.95 -3.17
C ASP A 91 -6.06 -19.16 -1.79
N PHE A 92 -6.43 -20.24 -1.12
CA PHE A 92 -5.88 -20.59 0.18
C PHE A 92 -4.40 -20.97 0.13
N LYS A 93 -3.94 -21.51 -1.00
CA LYS A 93 -2.54 -21.90 -1.17
C LYS A 93 -1.67 -20.65 -1.28
N GLU A 94 -2.13 -19.67 -2.05
CA GLU A 94 -1.43 -18.39 -2.17
C GLU A 94 -1.47 -17.62 -0.84
N ALA A 95 -2.63 -17.56 -0.18
CA ALA A 95 -2.74 -16.96 1.15
C ALA A 95 -1.74 -17.58 2.16
N PHE A 96 -1.63 -18.90 2.19
CA PHE A 96 -0.70 -19.61 3.06
C PHE A 96 0.77 -19.23 2.77
N LYS A 97 1.18 -19.14 1.50
CA LYS A 97 2.54 -18.70 1.14
C LYS A 97 2.83 -17.31 1.70
N TRP A 98 1.93 -16.36 1.49
CA TRP A 98 2.10 -15.00 1.97
C TRP A 98 2.12 -14.90 3.50
N TYR A 99 1.37 -15.76 4.21
CA TYR A 99 1.44 -15.82 5.67
C TYR A 99 2.73 -16.46 6.21
N LEU A 100 3.42 -17.33 5.47
CA LEU A 100 4.72 -17.87 5.89
C LEU A 100 5.82 -16.79 5.92
N GLU A 101 5.65 -15.73 5.13
CA GLU A 101 6.61 -14.61 5.02
C GLU A 101 6.32 -13.46 6.01
N PHE A 102 5.18 -13.49 6.72
CA PHE A 102 4.76 -12.48 7.71
C PHE A 102 5.57 -12.56 9.01
#